data_AF-A0A0M2WHI3-F1
#
_entry.id   AF-A0A0M2WHI3-F1
#
_cell.length_a   1.000
_cell.length_b   1.000
_cell.length_c   1.000
_cell.angle_alpha   90.00
_cell.angle_beta   90.00
_cell.angle_gamma   90.00
#
_symmetry.space_group_name_H-M   'P 1'
#
loop_
_entity.id
_entity.type
_entity.pdbx_description
1 polymer ?
#
loop_
_entity_poly.entity_id
_entity_poly.type
_entity_poly.pdbx_seq_one_letter_code
_entity_poly.pdbx_strand_id
1 'polypeptide(L)'
;MTFAQPAPPPCFNPDGTPCASIGTAGPGGASGAIPGGPGGEAGPGGASGAIPGGPGGEAGPGGVSGATNPGGVAGAAGPDGASGAIPG
;
A
#
# COMPACT_ATOMS: atom_id res chain seq x y z
N MET A 1 -29.21 -13.76 -9.99
CA MET A 1 -28.81 -14.00 -8.59
C MET A 1 -27.38 -14.52 -8.62
N THR A 2 -26.43 -13.69 -8.23
CA THR A 2 -25.01 -14.06 -8.19
C THR A 2 -24.82 -15.16 -7.16
N PHE A 3 -24.14 -16.25 -7.53
CA PHE A 3 -23.75 -17.30 -6.60
C PHE A 3 -22.61 -16.74 -5.74
N ALA A 4 -22.82 -16.62 -4.43
CA ALA A 4 -21.71 -16.47 -3.50
C ALA A 4 -20.80 -17.70 -3.69
N GLN A 5 -19.60 -17.48 -4.25
CA GLN A 5 -18.61 -18.53 -4.37
C GLN A 5 -18.35 -19.13 -2.97
N PRO A 6 -18.34 -20.47 -2.82
CA PRO A 6 -17.95 -21.11 -1.58
C PRO A 6 -16.66 -20.50 -1.06
N ALA A 7 -16.63 -20.12 0.23
CA ALA A 7 -15.43 -19.59 0.85
C ALA A 7 -14.26 -20.55 0.57
N PRO A 8 -13.13 -20.08 0.00
CA PRO A 8 -11.94 -20.89 -0.17
C PRO A 8 -11.57 -21.55 1.17
N PRO A 9 -11.01 -22.78 1.18
CA PRO A 9 -10.50 -23.38 2.41
C PRO A 9 -9.60 -22.39 3.15
N PRO A 10 -9.57 -22.40 4.50
CA PRO A 10 -8.83 -21.39 5.27
C PRO A 10 -7.38 -21.42 4.82
N CYS A 11 -6.96 -20.37 4.11
CA CYS A 11 -5.58 -20.26 3.71
C CYS A 11 -4.79 -19.87 4.96
N PHE A 12 -3.77 -20.67 5.24
CA PHE A 12 -2.87 -20.48 6.35
C PHE A 12 -1.49 -20.12 5.80
N ASN A 13 -0.87 -19.13 6.41
CA ASN A 13 0.53 -18.82 6.17
C ASN A 13 1.40 -20.02 6.62
N PRO A 14 2.65 -20.16 6.12
CA PRO A 14 3.59 -21.18 6.57
C PRO A 14 3.85 -21.20 8.09
N ASP A 15 3.54 -20.09 8.78
CA ASP A 15 3.66 -19.95 10.24
C ASP A 15 2.39 -20.34 11.03
N GLY A 16 1.33 -20.80 10.34
CA GLY A 16 0.08 -21.24 10.97
C GLY A 16 -0.91 -20.12 11.32
N THR A 17 -0.65 -18.87 10.93
CA THR A 17 -1.63 -17.77 11.06
C THR A 17 -2.62 -17.77 9.88
N PRO A 18 -3.89 -17.37 10.08
CA PRO A 18 -4.83 -17.24 8.96
C PRO A 18 -4.35 -16.12 8.04
N CYS A 19 -4.42 -16.29 6.71
CA CYS A 19 -3.95 -15.27 5.75
C CYS A 19 -4.51 -13.86 6.06
N ALA A 20 -5.74 -13.79 6.57
CA ALA A 20 -6.43 -12.54 6.89
C ALA A 20 -5.81 -11.75 8.07
N SER A 21 -4.86 -12.33 8.81
CA SER A 21 -4.30 -11.70 10.02
C SER A 21 -3.22 -10.64 9.76
N ILE A 22 -2.59 -10.65 8.58
CA ILE A 22 -1.50 -9.71 8.22
C ILE A 22 -1.85 -8.88 6.98
N GLY A 23 -2.88 -9.29 6.23
CA GLY A 23 -3.38 -8.56 5.08
C GLY A 23 -4.72 -9.06 4.59
N THR A 24 -5.38 -8.28 3.74
CA THR A 24 -6.66 -8.61 3.13
C THR A 24 -6.57 -8.43 1.61
N ALA A 25 -7.35 -9.18 0.85
CA ALA A 25 -7.46 -9.03 -0.59
C ALA A 25 -8.91 -9.26 -1.04
N GLY A 26 -9.38 -8.43 -1.96
CA GLY A 26 -10.72 -8.51 -2.53
C GLY A 26 -10.87 -7.64 -3.79
N PRO A 27 -12.09 -7.55 -4.36
CA PRO A 27 -12.34 -6.81 -5.59
C PRO A 27 -12.00 -5.31 -5.50
N GLY A 28 -12.01 -4.75 -4.28
CA GLY A 28 -11.63 -3.36 -4.01
C GLY A 28 -10.13 -3.13 -3.86
N GLY A 29 -9.30 -4.18 -3.87
CA GLY A 29 -7.87 -4.10 -3.65
C GLY A 29 -7.35 -5.05 -2.58
N ALA A 30 -6.09 -4.88 -2.23
CA ALA A 30 -5.39 -5.61 -1.19
C ALA A 30 -4.67 -4.66 -0.24
N SER A 31 -4.52 -5.05 1.02
CA SER A 31 -3.75 -4.34 2.04
C SER A 31 -2.94 -5.33 2.86
N GLY A 32 -1.83 -4.86 3.43
CA GLY A 32 -1.04 -5.65 4.37
C GLY A 32 -0.10 -4.77 5.18
N ALA A 33 0.18 -5.20 6.41
CA ALA A 33 1.08 -4.48 7.29
C ALA A 33 1.83 -5.43 8.23
N ILE A 34 3.11 -5.14 8.44
CA ILE A 34 3.90 -5.79 9.48
C ILE A 34 3.80 -4.93 10.75
N PRO A 35 3.44 -5.49 11.92
CA PRO A 35 3.42 -4.74 13.18
C PRO A 35 4.77 -4.05 13.46
N GLY A 36 4.75 -2.72 13.59
CA GLY A 36 5.96 -1.90 13.77
C GLY A 36 6.87 -1.79 12.54
N GLY A 37 6.50 -2.43 11.43
CA GLY A 37 7.25 -2.47 10.18
C GLY A 37 6.49 -1.83 9.02
N PRO A 38 6.90 -2.15 7.77
CA PRO A 38 6.28 -1.61 6.57
C PRO A 38 4.83 -2.04 6.42
N GLY A 39 4.04 -1.19 5.75
CA GLY A 39 2.70 -1.53 5.30
C GLY A 39 2.41 -0.90 3.95
N GLY A 40 1.33 -1.38 3.31
CA GLY A 40 0.85 -0.81 2.07
C GLY A 40 -0.49 -1.40 1.64
N GLU A 41 -1.09 -0.72 0.67
CA GLU A 41 -2.30 -1.14 0.00
C GLU A 41 -2.23 -0.88 -1.51
N ALA A 42 -3.06 -1.58 -2.26
CA ALA A 42 -3.25 -1.36 -3.69
C ALA A 42 -4.69 -1.66 -4.07
N GLY A 43 -5.32 -0.78 -4.85
CA GLY A 43 -6.66 -0.94 -5.38
C GLY A 43 -6.86 -0.18 -6.69
N PRO A 44 -8.10 -0.10 -7.19
CA PRO A 44 -8.40 0.58 -8.46
C PRO A 44 -8.01 2.06 -8.49
N GLY A 45 -7.94 2.70 -7.33
CA GLY A 45 -7.54 4.10 -7.18
C GLY A 45 -6.03 4.34 -7.12
N GLY A 46 -5.22 3.28 -7.08
CA GLY A 46 -3.79 3.39 -6.88
C GLY A 46 -3.25 2.48 -5.79
N ALA A 47 -1.99 2.69 -5.43
CA ALA A 47 -1.28 1.97 -4.38
C ALA A 47 -0.52 2.94 -3.49
N SER A 48 -0.40 2.60 -2.21
CA SER A 48 0.38 3.34 -1.23
C SER A 48 1.21 2.39 -0.37
N GLY A 49 2.31 2.90 0.16
CA GLY A 49 3.16 2.14 1.07
C GLY A 49 4.06 3.06 1.88
N ALA A 50 4.36 2.63 3.10
CA ALA A 50 5.22 3.39 4.00
C ALA A 50 6.00 2.47 4.95
N ILE A 51 7.18 2.95 5.32
CA ILE A 51 8.02 2.37 6.37
C ILE A 51 8.04 3.36 7.54
N PRO A 52 7.72 2.95 8.78
CA PRO A 52 7.82 3.82 9.95
C PRO A 52 9.21 4.46 10.08
N GLY A 53 9.26 5.79 10.12
CA GLY A 53 10.50 6.58 10.17
C GLY A 53 11.32 6.60 8.87
N GLY A 54 10.91 5.84 7.85
CA GLY A 54 11.61 5.68 6.59
C GLY A 54 10.81 6.22 5.41
N PRO A 55 11.07 5.68 4.20
CA PRO A 55 10.42 6.15 3.00
C PRO A 55 8.94 5.77 2.94
N GLY A 56 8.18 6.57 2.21
CA GLY A 56 6.80 6.27 1.85
C GLY A 56 6.45 6.89 0.51
N GLY A 57 5.40 6.38 -0.10
CA GLY A 57 4.92 6.90 -1.37
C GLY A 57 3.60 6.32 -1.79
N GLU A 58 2.99 6.99 -2.75
CA GLU A 58 1.69 6.67 -3.29
C GLU A 58 1.71 6.88 -4.79
N ALA A 59 0.94 6.07 -5.52
CA ALA A 59 0.80 6.14 -6.96
C ALA A 59 -0.65 5.89 -7.34
N GLY A 60 -1.25 6.78 -8.12
CA GLY A 60 -2.62 6.63 -8.63
C GLY A 60 -2.81 7.34 -9.97
N PRO A 61 -4.05 7.40 -10.47
CA PRO A 61 -4.35 8.05 -11.76
C PRO A 61 -3.94 9.53 -11.81
N GLY A 62 -3.89 10.21 -10.66
CA GLY A 62 -3.47 11.60 -10.53
C GLY A 62 -1.95 11.82 -10.50
N GLY A 63 -1.15 10.74 -10.52
CA GLY A 63 0.30 10.81 -10.42
C GLY A 63 0.87 10.03 -9.24
N VAL A 64 2.13 10.27 -8.96
CA VAL A 64 2.91 9.63 -7.90
C VAL A 64 3.43 10.68 -6.92
N SER A 65 3.57 10.30 -5.66
CA SER A 65 4.27 11.10 -4.66
C SER A 65 5.11 10.19 -3.76
N GLY A 66 6.16 10.74 -3.18
CA GLY A 66 6.97 10.00 -2.23
C GLY A 66 7.96 10.87 -1.47
N ALA A 67 8.41 10.33 -0.35
CA ALA A 67 9.46 10.89 0.47
C ALA A 67 10.40 9.78 0.92
N THR A 68 11.67 10.13 1.12
CA THR A 68 12.72 9.19 1.58
C THR A 68 12.69 8.97 3.09
N ASN A 69 12.24 9.97 3.84
CA ASN A 69 12.04 9.96 5.28
C ASN A 69 11.09 11.08 5.71
N PRO A 70 10.51 11.03 6.93
CA PRO A 70 9.73 12.14 7.47
C PRO A 70 10.57 13.41 7.54
N GLY A 71 10.07 14.49 6.95
CA GLY A 71 10.78 15.77 6.85
C GLY A 71 12.02 15.75 5.95
N GLY A 72 12.23 14.68 5.18
CA GLY A 72 13.36 14.49 4.27
C GLY A 72 13.11 14.97 2.85
N VAL A 73 13.92 14.48 1.91
CA VAL A 73 13.70 14.77 0.49
C VAL A 73 12.41 14.11 0.01
N ALA A 74 11.63 14.87 -0.75
CA ALA A 74 10.33 14.46 -1.26
C ALA A 74 10.14 14.89 -2.71
N GLY A 75 9.22 14.23 -3.41
CA GLY A 75 8.85 14.59 -4.77
C GLY A 75 7.48 14.08 -5.15
N ALA A 76 6.90 14.71 -6.16
CA ALA A 76 5.65 14.29 -6.77
C ALA A 76 5.69 14.52 -8.27
N ALA A 77 5.04 13.66 -9.04
CA ALA A 77 4.90 13.81 -10.48
C ALA A 77 3.48 13.44 -10.90
N GLY A 78 2.85 14.28 -11.70
CA GLY A 78 1.50 14.08 -12.20
C GLY A 78 1.28 14.72 -13.58
N PRO A 79 0.03 14.78 -14.05
CA PRO A 79 -0.33 15.36 -15.35
C PRO A 79 0.16 16.80 -15.53
N ASP A 80 0.21 17.57 -14.45
CA ASP A 80 0.61 18.98 -14.45
C ASP A 80 2.13 19.19 -14.29
N GLY A 81 2.91 18.11 -14.24
CA GLY A 81 4.37 18.14 -14.15
C GLY A 81 4.94 17.49 -12.89
N ALA A 82 6.24 17.69 -12.67
CA ALA A 82 6.99 17.12 -11.56
C ALA A 82 7.56 18.21 -10.63
N SER A 83 7.57 17.91 -9.34
CA SER A 83 8.11 18.76 -8.28
C SER A 83 8.97 17.95 -7.31
N GLY A 84 9.92 18.63 -6.67
CA GLY A 84 10.80 18.05 -5.67
C GLY A 84 11.11 19.07 -4.57
N ALA A 85 11.27 18.58 -3.35
CA ALA A 85 11.65 19.37 -2.18
C ALA A 85 12.87 18.75 -1.50
N ILE A 86 13.87 19.58 -1.23
CA ILE A 86 15.05 19.25 -0.42
C ILE A 86 14.98 20.12 0.85
N PRO A 87 14.91 19.52 2.06
CA PRO A 87 14.93 20.28 3.31
C PRO A 87 16.22 21.08 3.48
N GLY A 88 16.12 22.26 4.11
CA GLY A 88 17.24 23.16 4.41
C GLY A 88 17.67 23.14 5.87
#